data_AF-A0A6I2WX30-F1
#
_entry.id   AF-A0A6I2WX30-F1
#
_cell.length_a   1.000
_cell.length_b   1.000
_cell.length_c   1.000
_cell.angle_alpha   90.00
_cell.angle_beta   90.00
_cell.angle_gamma   90.00
#
_symmetry.space_group_name_H-M   'P 1'
#
loop_
_entity.id
_entity.type
_entity.pdbx_description
1 polymer ?
#
loop_
_entity_poly.entity_id
_entity_poly.type
_entity_poly.pdbx_seq_one_letter_code
_entity_poly.pdbx_strand_id
1 'polypeptide(L)' 'RARYAVEARFGLLDGERKSFREVGEHLGVTAEAARRLVSRAVASLKDDAARVLVS' A
#
# COMPACT_ATOMS: atom_id res chain seq x y z
N ARG A 1 4.58 7.68 -3.20
CA ARG A 1 5.15 6.34 -2.87
C ARG A 1 4.14 5.43 -2.19
N ALA A 2 3.55 5.82 -1.04
CA ALA A 2 2.57 4.98 -0.34
C ALA A 2 1.32 4.65 -1.17
N ARG A 3 0.72 5.64 -1.85
CA ARG A 3 -0.43 5.45 -2.75
C ARG A 3 -0.17 4.39 -3.82
N TYR A 4 0.87 4.58 -4.63
CA TYR A 4 1.30 3.60 -5.63
C TYR A 4 1.53 2.20 -5.02
N ALA A 5 2.22 2.12 -3.87
CA ALA A 5 2.51 0.83 -3.23
C ALA A 5 1.21 0.07 -2.85
N VAL A 6 0.19 0.79 -2.38
CA VAL A 6 -1.14 0.23 -2.08
C VAL A 6 -1.86 -0.15 -3.37
N GLU A 7 -1.95 0.77 -4.34
CA GLU A 7 -2.66 0.53 -5.60
C GLU A 7 -2.07 -0.68 -6.35
N ALA A 8 -0.75 -0.77 -6.49
CA ALA A 8 -0.07 -1.90 -7.11
C ALA A 8 -0.24 -3.20 -6.32
N ARG A 9 -0.13 -3.17 -4.97
CA ARG A 9 -0.25 -4.38 -4.14
C ARG A 9 -1.63 -5.01 -4.22
N PHE A 10 -2.66 -4.18 -4.35
CA PHE A 10 -4.06 -4.62 -4.36
C PHE A 10 -4.67 -4.71 -5.77
N GLY A 11 -3.89 -4.47 -6.84
CA GLY A 11 -4.36 -4.56 -8.22
C GLY A 11 -5.32 -3.44 -8.62
N LEU A 12 -5.22 -2.28 -7.98
CA LEU A 12 -6.05 -1.12 -8.28
C LEU A 12 -5.55 -0.32 -9.50
N LEU A 13 -4.37 -0.67 -10.03
CA LEU A 13 -3.81 -0.05 -11.24
C LEU A 13 -4.29 -0.75 -12.52
N ASP A 14 -4.17 -2.08 -12.55
CA ASP A 14 -4.33 -2.90 -13.76
C ASP A 14 -5.14 -4.19 -13.51
N GLY A 15 -5.74 -4.35 -12.32
CA GLY A 15 -6.45 -5.58 -11.92
C GLY A 15 -5.53 -6.66 -11.34
N GLU A 16 -4.21 -6.52 -11.45
CA GLU A 16 -3.24 -7.54 -11.06
C GLU A 16 -2.48 -7.17 -9.79
N ARG A 17 -2.49 -8.09 -8.81
CA ARG A 17 -1.81 -7.86 -7.53
C ARG A 17 -0.30 -8.03 -7.69
N LYS A 18 0.46 -6.95 -7.57
CA LYS A 18 1.92 -7.02 -7.53
C LYS A 18 2.43 -7.53 -6.18
N SER A 19 3.49 -8.33 -6.19
CA SER A 19 4.21 -8.73 -4.99
C SER A 19 4.96 -7.56 -4.35
N PHE A 20 5.33 -7.67 -3.07
CA PHE A 20 6.14 -6.63 -2.42
C PHE A 20 7.53 -6.48 -3.05
N ARG A 21 8.04 -7.53 -3.70
CA ARG A 21 9.29 -7.46 -4.45
C ARG A 21 9.14 -6.56 -5.68
N GLU A 22 8.15 -6.82 -6.52
CA GLU A 22 7.87 -6.00 -7.72
C GLU A 22 7.58 -4.54 -7.32
N VAL A 23 6.78 -4.32 -6.28
CA VAL A 23 6.51 -2.98 -5.75
C VAL A 23 7.80 -2.31 -5.25
N GLY A 24 8.67 -3.05 -4.57
CA GLY A 24 9.97 -2.55 -4.11
C GLY A 24 10.90 -2.18 -5.26
N GLU A 25 11.00 -3.03 -6.28
CA GLU A 25 11.78 -2.80 -7.49
C GLU A 25 11.31 -1.53 -8.22
N HIS A 26 10.00 -1.36 -8.41
CA HIS A 26 9.44 -0.14 -9.00
C HIS A 26 9.69 1.13 -8.18
N LEU A 27 9.80 1.01 -6.86
CA LEU A 27 10.03 2.14 -5.95
C LEU A 27 11.50 2.39 -5.62
N GLY A 28 12.42 1.55 -6.10
CA GLY A 28 13.84 1.60 -5.75
C GLY A 28 14.12 1.29 -4.27
N VAL A 29 13.34 0.40 -3.66
CA VAL A 29 13.47 -0.01 -2.25
C VAL A 29 13.43 -1.53 -2.09
N THR A 30 13.81 -2.03 -0.93
CA THR A 30 13.70 -3.47 -0.63
C THR A 30 12.24 -3.91 -0.54
N ALA A 31 11.98 -5.20 -0.79
CA ALA A 31 10.65 -5.79 -0.62
C ALA A 31 10.07 -5.55 0.79
N GLU A 32 10.91 -5.63 1.82
CA GLU A 32 10.49 -5.38 3.20
C GLU A 32 10.16 -3.91 3.45
N ALA A 33 10.90 -2.97 2.84
CA ALA A 33 10.56 -1.55 2.92
C ALA A 33 9.21 -1.26 2.23
N ALA A 34 8.94 -1.90 1.08
CA ALA A 34 7.66 -1.83 0.40
C ALA A 34 6.53 -2.43 1.26
N ARG A 35 6.74 -3.60 1.88
CA ARG A 35 5.79 -4.22 2.82
C ARG A 35 5.44 -3.26 3.96
N ARG A 36 6.44 -2.69 4.63
CA ARG A 36 6.24 -1.74 5.73
C ARG A 36 5.50 -0.48 5.29
N LEU A 37 5.79 0.03 4.10
CA LEU A 37 5.08 1.17 3.52
C LEU A 37 3.58 0.86 3.35
N VAL A 38 3.25 -0.27 2.74
CA VAL A 38 1.85 -0.69 2.53
C VAL A 38 1.15 -0.91 3.86
N SER A 39 1.75 -1.65 4.79
CA SER A 39 1.14 -1.91 6.10
C SER A 39 0.81 -0.63 6.86
N ARG A 40 1.72 0.35 6.87
CA ARG A 40 1.46 1.65 7.53
C ARG A 40 0.37 2.44 6.83
N ALA A 41 0.36 2.47 5.50
CA ALA A 41 -0.65 3.19 4.74
C ALA A 41 -2.05 2.61 5.00
N VAL A 42 -2.19 1.29 4.99
CA VAL A 42 -3.47 0.60 5.28
C VAL A 42 -3.90 0.81 6.72
N ALA A 43 -2.98 0.78 7.69
CA ALA A 43 -3.29 1.06 9.08
C ALA A 43 -3.85 2.49 9.26
N SER A 44 -3.20 3.49 8.65
CA SER A 44 -3.69 4.87 8.67
C SER A 44 -5.09 5.00 8.08
N LEU A 45 -5.35 4.36 6.93
CA LEU A 45 -6.68 4.38 6.29
C LEU A 45 -7.76 3.77 7.18
N LYS A 46 -7.43 2.73 7.95
CA LYS A 46 -8.35 2.12 8.91
C LYS A 46 -8.71 3.12 10.02
N ASP A 47 -7.71 3.82 10.57
CA ASP A 47 -7.92 4.80 11.63
C ASP A 47 -8.73 6.00 11.12
N ASP A 48 -8.46 6.45 9.89
CA ASP A 48 -9.21 7.52 9.24
C ASP A 48 -10.67 7.11 8.97
N ALA A 49 -10.89 5.88 8.48
CA ALA A 49 -12.23 5.35 8.29
C ALA A 49 -13.02 5.26 9.60
N ALA A 50 -12.36 4.86 10.70
CA ALA A 50 -12.99 4.83 12.01
C ALA A 50 -13.46 6.23 12.45
N ARG A 51 -12.71 7.29 12.13
CA ARG A 51 -13.11 8.68 12.42
C ARG A 51 -14.33 9.13 11.61
N VAL A 52 -14.41 8.75 10.34
CA VAL A 52 -15.55 9.06 9.47
C VAL A 52 -16.83 8.35 9.92
N LEU A 53 -16.71 7.14 10.49
CA LEU A 53 -17.88 6.38 10.95
C LEU A 53 -18.47 6.91 12.28
N VAL A 54 -17.72 7.71 13.04
CA VAL A 54 -18.16 8.28 14.32
C VAL A 54 -18.52 9.77 14.24
N SER A 55 -18.37 10.38 13.05
CA SER A 55 -18.78 11.77 12.75
C SER A 55 -20.18 11.82 12.18
#